data_AF-A0A959QDI4-F1
#
_entry.id   AF-A0A959QDI4-F1
#
_cell.length_a   1.000
_cell.length_b   1.000
_cell.length_c   1.000
_cell.angle_alpha   90.00
_cell.angle_beta   90.00
_cell.angle_gamma   90.00
#
_symmetry.space_group_name_H-M   'P 1'
#
loop_
_entity.id
_entity.type
_entity.pdbx_description
1 polymer ?
#
loop_
_entity_poly.entity_id
_entity_poly.type
_entity_poly.pdbx_seq_one_letter_code
_entity_poly.pdbx_strand_id
1 'polypeptide(L)' 'MKVAVVGATGLVGSVMRQVLVETQFPIDEFL' A
#
# COMPACT_ATOMS: atom_id res chain seq x y z
N MET A 1 8.98 -8.48 -1.96
CA MET A 1 9.46 -7.09 -1.92
C MET A 1 8.86 -6.38 -0.71
N LYS A 2 9.63 -5.53 0.00
CA LYS A 2 9.11 -4.72 1.12
C LYS A 2 8.65 -3.36 0.61
N VAL A 3 7.46 -2.92 1.00
CA VAL A 3 6.88 -1.65 0.56
C VAL A 3 6.35 -0.89 1.77
N ALA A 4 6.67 0.40 1.85
CA ALA A 4 6.15 1.31 2.87
C ALA A 4 5.25 2.36 2.20
N VAL A 5 4.08 2.60 2.79
CA VAL A 5 3.19 3.70 2.37
C VAL A 5 3.35 4.83 3.38
N VAL A 6 4.09 5.88 3.01
CA VAL A 6 4.28 7.04 3.88
C VAL A 6 2.99 7.85 3.93
N GLY A 7 2.49 8.17 5.12
CA GLY A 7 1.21 8.85 5.29
C GLY A 7 -0.01 7.91 5.15
N ALA A 8 0.16 6.64 5.52
CA ALA A 8 -0.87 5.59 5.39
C ALA A 8 -2.19 5.87 6.14
N THR A 9 -2.22 6.85 7.04
CA THR A 9 -3.41 7.28 7.79
C THR A 9 -4.23 8.36 7.08
N GLY A 10 -3.66 9.02 6.07
CA GLY A 10 -4.37 10.00 5.24
C GLY A 10 -5.22 9.33 4.16
N LEU A 11 -6.08 10.13 3.52
CA LEU A 11 -6.95 9.68 2.42
C LEU A 11 -6.18 9.01 1.28
N VAL A 12 -5.02 9.57 0.91
CA VAL A 12 -4.17 9.00 -0.14
C VAL A 12 -3.59 7.66 0.29
N GLY A 13 -3.23 7.52 1.57
CA GLY A 13 -2.68 6.29 2.13
C GLY A 13 -3.67 5.14 2.16
N SER A 14 -4.94 5.41 2.47
CA SER A 14 -5.99 4.39 2.41
C SER A 14 -6.29 3.96 0.97
N VAL A 15 -6.36 4.90 0.03
CA VAL A 15 -6.55 4.61 -1.40
C VAL A 15 -5.37 3.82 -1.96
N MET A 16 -4.13 4.18 -1.62
CA MET A 16 -2.96 3.43 -2.09
C MET A 16 -2.96 1.98 -1.60
N ARG A 17 -3.43 1.69 -0.38
CA ARG A 17 -3.59 0.30 0.05
C ARG A 17 -4.60 -0.46 -0.80
N GLN A 18 -5.72 0.16 -1.18
CA GLN A 18 -6.73 -0.48 -2.04
C GLN A 18 -6.15 -0.78 -3.43
N VAL A 19 -5.49 0.20 -4.05
CA VAL A 19 -4.86 0.05 -5.37
C VAL A 19 -3.84 -1.09 -5.37
N LEU A 20 -3.02 -1.20 -4.33
CA LEU A 20 -2.00 -2.25 -4.22
C LEU A 20 -2.62 -3.66 -4.17
N VAL A 21 -3.78 -3.81 -3.55
CA VAL A 21 -4.53 -5.09 -3.51
C VAL A 21 -5.18 -5.38 -4.87
N GLU A 22 -5.86 -4.39 -5.46
CA GLU A 22 -6.58 -4.54 -6.75
C GLU A 22 -5.63 -4.88 -7.90
N THR A 23 -4.44 -4.31 -7.90
CA THR A 23 -3.42 -4.54 -8.94
C THR A 23 -2.57 -5.79 -8.69
N GLN A 24 -2.87 -6.56 -7.62
CA GLN A 24 -2.08 -7.72 -7.19
C GLN A 24 -0.59 -7.39 -7.09
N PHE A 25 -0.26 -6.22 -6.56
CA PHE A 25 1.11 -5.76 -6.49
C PHE A 25 1.94 -6.74 -5.63
N PRO A 26 3.15 -7.15 -6.06
CA PRO A 26 3.90 -8.20 -5.39
C PRO A 26 4.56 -7.69 -4.11
N ILE A 27 3.81 -7.69 -3.00
CA ILE A 27 4.26 -7.22 -1.70
C ILE A 27 4.36 -8.42 -0.77
N ASP A 28 5.55 -8.64 -0.23
CA ASP A 28 5.76 -9.71 0.76
C ASP A 28 5.52 -9.17 2.18
N GLU A 29 5.79 -7.88 2.41
CA GLU A 29 5.72 -7.24 3.71
C GLU A 29 5.42 -5.74 3.58
N PHE A 30 4.47 -5.25 4.38
CA PHE A 30 4.21 -3.82 4.56
C PHE A 30 4.98 -3.29 5.76
N LEU A 31 5.74 -2.21 5.55
CA LEU A 31 6.51 -1.48 6.57
C LEU A 31 5.88 -0.12 6.92
#